data_AF-A0A1X7VNA9-F1
#
_entry.id   AF-A0A1X7VNA9-F1
#
_cell.length_a   1.000
_cell.length_b   1.000
_cell.length_c   1.000
_cell.angle_alpha   90.00
_cell.angle_beta   90.00
_cell.angle_gamma   90.00
#
_symmetry.space_group_name_H-M   'P 1'
#
loop_
_entity.id
_entity.type
_entity.pdbx_description
1 polymer ?
#
loop_
_entity_poly.entity_id
_entity_poly.type
_entity_poly.pdbx_seq_one_letter_code
_entity_poly.pdbx_strand_id
1 'polypeptide(L)'
;MDKTSVICLIFVALLSNVNGQGNGAVRLNNYGNTDATNTRGVVEVYYNSRWGTICITDSSYNHIGDVVCHQLGFNGGSSGSVSHNSLNTKAVITNVRCKKDMLVILQCEHGTSVSSCGPSDNVEVNCNTARLWDNPYNGMVRLQGGYYSGQGVVEIYCKESWEAVCNDDQLFKSEAADVVCTQLGYNGHQIYIDSILHDDTTWLHNVDCKSESSSKCLFDCGGGSCPDSFFRCTRYGVNVTCEYNTQISDKGGYINTCKNSGLSGGAIAGIVLGVTVTFVALCACCCCMLWKIKRSKKEDQKELLENKAKNDK
;
A
#
# COMPACT_ATOMS: atom_id res chain seq x y z
N MET A 1 4.91 55.74 -3.78
CA MET A 1 4.74 54.28 -3.91
C MET A 1 3.68 54.06 -4.97
N ASP A 2 4.12 53.61 -6.13
CA ASP A 2 3.39 53.66 -7.40
C ASP A 2 2.36 52.52 -7.51
N LYS A 3 1.16 52.84 -8.04
CA LYS A 3 -0.01 51.95 -8.13
C LYS A 3 0.18 50.78 -9.10
N THR A 4 1.31 50.76 -9.80
CA THR A 4 1.72 49.75 -10.77
C THR A 4 2.27 48.46 -10.12
N SER A 5 2.66 48.49 -8.83
CA SER A 5 3.19 47.30 -8.13
C SER A 5 2.14 46.36 -7.54
N VAL A 6 0.89 46.80 -7.37
CA VAL A 6 -0.17 45.98 -6.76
C VAL A 6 -0.85 45.05 -7.79
N ILE A 7 -0.82 45.42 -9.07
CA ILE A 7 -1.46 44.65 -10.15
C ILE A 7 -0.65 43.39 -10.50
N CYS A 8 0.67 43.38 -10.26
CA CYS A 8 1.52 42.22 -10.53
C CYS A 8 1.36 41.09 -9.49
N LEU A 9 0.97 41.41 -8.25
CA LEU A 9 0.78 40.41 -7.19
C LEU A 9 -0.56 39.68 -7.28
N ILE A 10 -1.57 40.29 -7.91
CA ILE A 10 -2.90 39.67 -8.07
C ILE A 10 -2.93 38.69 -9.25
N PHE A 11 -2.05 38.87 -10.26
CA PHE A 11 -1.97 37.95 -11.41
C PHE A 11 -1.19 36.66 -11.13
N VAL A 12 -0.36 36.60 -10.08
CA VAL A 12 0.39 35.37 -9.72
C VAL A 12 -0.47 34.39 -8.90
N ALA A 13 -1.54 34.85 -8.27
CA ALA A 13 -2.46 34.01 -7.50
C ALA A 13 -3.50 33.26 -8.36
N LEU A 14 -3.61 33.56 -9.65
CA LEU A 14 -4.56 32.91 -10.57
C LEU A 14 -3.91 31.86 -11.49
N LEU A 15 -2.62 31.55 -11.30
CA LEU A 15 -1.92 30.47 -12.02
C LEU A 15 -1.38 29.35 -11.12
N SER A 16 -1.69 29.36 -9.81
CA SER A 16 -1.42 28.22 -8.93
C SER A 16 -2.69 27.37 -8.79
N ASN A 17 -2.86 26.42 -9.72
CA ASN A 17 -3.56 25.14 -9.51
C ASN A 17 -3.56 24.33 -10.83
N VAL A 18 -2.38 24.15 -11.44
CA VAL A 18 -2.17 22.85 -12.09
C VAL A 18 -1.92 21.91 -10.92
N ASN A 19 -2.90 21.13 -10.48
CA ASN A 19 -2.76 20.25 -9.31
C ASN A 19 -1.81 19.07 -9.63
N GLY A 20 -0.63 19.31 -10.20
CA GLY A 20 0.46 18.37 -10.44
C GLY A 20 0.05 16.96 -10.86
N GLN A 21 -1.05 16.79 -11.61
CA GLN A 21 -1.63 15.47 -11.81
C GLN A 21 -0.74 14.63 -12.71
N GLY A 22 -0.21 13.55 -12.16
CA GLY A 22 0.47 12.51 -12.92
C GLY A 22 -0.54 11.60 -13.61
N ASN A 23 -0.13 10.98 -14.71
CA ASN A 23 -0.90 9.89 -15.31
C ASN A 23 -1.21 8.83 -14.25
N GLY A 24 -2.45 8.37 -14.23
CA GLY A 24 -2.93 7.39 -13.28
C GLY A 24 -3.53 7.97 -12.00
N ALA A 25 -3.55 9.30 -11.80
CA ALA A 25 -4.36 9.88 -10.71
C ALA A 25 -5.84 9.47 -10.87
N VAL A 26 -6.51 9.18 -9.75
CA VAL A 26 -7.91 8.75 -9.71
C VAL A 26 -8.72 9.63 -8.77
N ARG A 27 -9.99 9.88 -9.12
CA ARG A 27 -10.99 10.49 -8.25
C ARG A 27 -12.36 9.87 -8.50
N LEU A 28 -13.24 9.94 -7.51
CA LEU A 28 -14.63 9.50 -7.63
C LEU A 28 -15.54 10.71 -7.83
N ASN A 29 -16.26 10.71 -8.94
CA ASN A 29 -17.26 11.72 -9.27
C ASN A 29 -18.63 11.25 -8.78
N ASN A 30 -19.11 11.88 -7.71
CA ASN A 30 -20.40 11.63 -7.09
C ASN A 30 -21.36 12.78 -7.44
N TYR A 31 -22.13 12.62 -8.53
CA TYR A 31 -23.08 13.63 -9.02
C TYR A 31 -22.46 15.02 -9.27
N GLY A 32 -21.25 15.08 -9.82
CA GLY A 32 -20.52 16.33 -10.11
C GLY A 32 -19.59 16.79 -8.98
N ASN A 33 -19.63 16.14 -7.81
CA ASN A 33 -18.69 16.37 -6.73
C ASN A 33 -17.50 15.41 -6.85
N THR A 34 -16.27 15.94 -6.81
CA THR A 34 -15.03 15.15 -6.86
C THR A 34 -14.16 15.36 -5.62
N ASP A 35 -14.78 15.48 -4.45
CA ASP A 35 -14.10 15.61 -3.17
C ASP A 35 -13.28 14.34 -2.86
N ALA A 36 -12.09 14.51 -2.26
CA ALA A 36 -11.19 13.41 -1.92
C ALA A 36 -11.77 12.45 -0.87
N THR A 37 -12.80 12.86 -0.14
CA THR A 37 -13.50 12.03 0.86
C THR A 37 -14.55 11.10 0.24
N ASN A 38 -14.88 11.26 -1.04
CA ASN A 38 -15.84 10.38 -1.71
C ASN A 38 -15.36 8.92 -1.67
N THR A 39 -16.20 8.04 -1.14
CA THR A 39 -15.97 6.59 -1.13
C THR A 39 -16.78 5.86 -2.20
N ARG A 40 -17.62 6.60 -2.93
CA ARG A 40 -18.44 6.10 -4.02
C ARG A 40 -18.55 7.13 -5.13
N GLY A 41 -18.58 6.68 -6.36
CA GLY A 41 -18.87 7.51 -7.52
C GLY A 41 -18.34 6.92 -8.82
N VAL A 42 -18.57 7.61 -9.92
CA VAL A 42 -18.00 7.24 -11.22
C VAL A 42 -16.49 7.48 -11.17
N VAL A 43 -15.74 6.48 -11.60
CA VAL A 43 -14.28 6.54 -11.63
C VAL A 43 -13.85 7.48 -12.74
N GLU A 44 -13.13 8.53 -12.38
CA GLU A 44 -12.38 9.35 -13.33
C GLU A 44 -10.89 9.08 -13.13
N VAL A 45 -10.19 8.88 -14.25
CA VAL A 45 -8.74 8.63 -14.33
C VAL A 45 -8.10 9.78 -15.11
N TYR A 46 -7.00 10.30 -14.60
CA TYR A 46 -6.18 11.25 -15.34
C TYR A 46 -5.22 10.49 -16.25
N TYR A 47 -5.38 10.66 -17.56
CA TYR A 47 -4.57 9.96 -18.55
C TYR A 47 -4.37 10.80 -19.80
N ASN A 48 -3.12 10.97 -20.23
CA ASN A 48 -2.73 11.81 -21.36
C ASN A 48 -3.28 13.25 -21.25
N SER A 49 -3.01 13.88 -20.11
CA SER A 49 -3.36 15.29 -19.81
C SER A 49 -4.86 15.61 -19.78
N ARG A 50 -5.73 14.62 -19.50
CA ARG A 50 -7.17 14.83 -19.34
C ARG A 50 -7.77 13.88 -18.33
N TRP A 51 -8.79 14.36 -17.61
CA TRP A 51 -9.69 13.51 -16.84
C TRP A 51 -10.68 12.82 -17.77
N GLY A 52 -10.88 11.52 -17.56
CA GLY A 52 -11.86 10.74 -18.29
C GLY A 52 -12.38 9.55 -17.51
N THR A 53 -13.48 8.98 -17.95
CA THR A 53 -14.05 7.78 -17.33
C THR A 53 -13.38 6.50 -17.83
N ILE A 54 -13.73 5.38 -17.22
CA ILE A 54 -13.43 4.04 -17.72
C ILE A 54 -14.61 3.56 -18.54
N CYS A 55 -14.36 3.17 -19.78
CA CYS A 55 -15.36 2.55 -20.65
C CYS A 55 -15.34 1.03 -20.51
N ILE A 56 -16.51 0.44 -20.32
CA ILE A 56 -16.67 -1.01 -20.25
C ILE A 56 -17.69 -1.45 -21.30
N THR A 57 -17.23 -2.31 -22.20
CA THR A 57 -18.03 -2.84 -23.33
C THR A 57 -18.51 -4.28 -23.12
N ASP A 58 -17.99 -4.95 -22.10
CA ASP A 58 -18.44 -6.28 -21.67
C ASP A 58 -18.94 -6.24 -20.22
N SER A 59 -19.64 -7.27 -19.73
CA SER A 59 -20.15 -7.26 -18.37
C SER A 59 -19.09 -7.59 -17.30
N SER A 60 -17.79 -7.57 -17.63
CA SER A 60 -16.71 -8.15 -16.83
C SER A 60 -15.91 -7.07 -16.09
N TYR A 61 -16.35 -6.72 -14.88
CA TYR A 61 -15.70 -5.73 -14.01
C TYR A 61 -14.56 -6.33 -13.18
N ASN A 62 -13.65 -7.09 -13.80
CA ASN A 62 -12.62 -7.85 -13.09
C ASN A 62 -11.77 -6.95 -12.17
N HIS A 63 -12.05 -7.01 -10.86
CA HIS A 63 -11.32 -6.34 -9.78
C HIS A 63 -11.12 -4.83 -9.91
N ILE A 64 -11.84 -4.13 -10.78
CA ILE A 64 -11.70 -2.68 -10.94
C ILE A 64 -12.05 -1.95 -9.63
N GLY A 65 -13.14 -2.36 -8.98
CA GLY A 65 -13.51 -1.84 -7.66
C GLY A 65 -12.45 -2.08 -6.60
N ASP A 66 -11.84 -3.27 -6.56
CA ASP A 66 -10.73 -3.56 -5.65
C ASP A 66 -9.56 -2.59 -5.89
N VAL A 67 -9.05 -2.52 -7.12
CA VAL A 67 -7.86 -1.73 -7.47
C VAL A 67 -8.07 -0.23 -7.27
N VAL A 68 -9.19 0.34 -7.74
CA VAL A 68 -9.50 1.76 -7.52
C VAL A 68 -9.57 2.08 -6.04
N CYS A 69 -10.18 1.20 -5.24
CA CYS A 69 -10.28 1.40 -3.80
C CYS A 69 -8.94 1.25 -3.10
N HIS A 70 -8.07 0.31 -3.51
CA HIS A 70 -6.68 0.25 -3.04
C HIS A 70 -5.94 1.54 -3.34
N GLN A 71 -6.10 2.06 -4.57
CA GLN A 71 -5.49 3.31 -4.99
C GLN A 71 -5.93 4.51 -4.14
N LEU A 72 -7.18 4.50 -3.66
CA LEU A 72 -7.73 5.51 -2.74
C LEU A 72 -7.47 5.20 -1.25
N GLY A 73 -6.66 4.17 -0.96
CA GLY A 73 -6.24 3.79 0.40
C GLY A 73 -7.21 2.89 1.17
N PHE A 74 -8.24 2.36 0.53
CA PHE A 74 -9.19 1.38 1.09
C PHE A 74 -8.74 -0.05 0.83
N ASN A 75 -9.17 -1.01 1.64
CA ASN A 75 -8.76 -2.42 1.49
C ASN A 75 -9.51 -3.20 0.38
N GLY A 76 -10.21 -2.48 -0.51
CA GLY A 76 -10.98 -3.03 -1.61
C GLY A 76 -12.36 -2.40 -1.73
N GLY A 77 -13.15 -2.91 -2.68
CA GLY A 77 -14.48 -2.40 -2.96
C GLY A 77 -15.15 -3.14 -4.11
N SER A 78 -16.36 -2.69 -4.44
CA SER A 78 -17.15 -3.23 -5.56
C SER A 78 -17.20 -2.24 -6.73
N SER A 79 -17.42 -2.75 -7.93
CA SER A 79 -17.64 -1.94 -9.14
C SER A 79 -18.86 -2.44 -9.93
N GLY A 80 -19.50 -1.55 -10.68
CA GLY A 80 -20.58 -1.87 -11.61
C GLY A 80 -20.75 -0.82 -12.70
N SER A 81 -21.58 -1.10 -13.71
CA SER A 81 -21.96 -0.09 -14.70
C SER A 81 -22.92 0.91 -14.08
N VAL A 82 -22.82 2.14 -14.55
CA VAL A 82 -23.84 3.15 -14.32
C VAL A 82 -24.09 3.96 -15.59
N SER A 83 -25.37 4.19 -15.89
CA SER A 83 -25.77 5.21 -16.86
C SER A 83 -25.83 6.55 -16.15
N HIS A 84 -24.77 7.34 -16.30
CA HIS A 84 -24.70 8.67 -15.69
C HIS A 84 -24.80 9.74 -16.78
N ASN A 85 -26.03 10.08 -17.15
CA ASN A 85 -26.34 11.06 -18.21
C ASN A 85 -25.79 12.48 -17.97
N SER A 86 -25.32 12.78 -16.75
CA SER A 86 -24.74 14.09 -16.39
C SER A 86 -23.22 14.16 -16.51
N LEU A 87 -22.53 13.06 -16.79
CA LEU A 87 -21.09 13.10 -17.08
C LEU A 87 -20.89 13.32 -18.57
N ASN A 88 -20.65 14.58 -18.94
CA ASN A 88 -20.11 14.92 -20.27
C ASN A 88 -18.62 14.53 -20.40
N THR A 89 -18.06 13.85 -19.41
CA THR A 89 -16.67 13.39 -19.37
C THR A 89 -16.52 12.15 -20.27
N LYS A 90 -15.69 12.26 -21.30
CA LYS A 90 -15.40 11.14 -22.21
C LYS A 90 -14.48 10.11 -21.53
N ALA A 91 -14.64 8.85 -21.91
CA ALA A 91 -13.72 7.80 -21.46
C ALA A 91 -12.28 8.07 -21.93
N VAL A 92 -11.30 7.67 -21.12
CA VAL A 92 -9.87 7.75 -21.46
C VAL A 92 -9.23 6.38 -21.63
N ILE A 93 -9.78 5.37 -20.96
CA ILE A 93 -9.33 3.98 -21.03
C ILE A 93 -10.55 3.05 -21.19
N THR A 94 -10.32 1.87 -21.76
CA THR A 94 -11.34 0.85 -22.01
C THR A 94 -10.77 -0.55 -21.82
N ASN A 95 -11.61 -1.58 -21.83
CA ASN A 95 -11.23 -2.99 -21.75
C ASN A 95 -10.30 -3.28 -20.57
N VAL A 96 -10.60 -2.67 -19.42
CA VAL A 96 -9.76 -2.73 -18.22
C VAL A 96 -9.89 -4.11 -17.58
N ARG A 97 -8.77 -4.80 -17.39
CA ARG A 97 -8.71 -6.11 -16.71
C ARG A 97 -7.66 -6.08 -15.61
N CYS A 98 -8.14 -6.17 -14.38
CA CYS A 98 -7.29 -6.08 -13.20
C CYS A 98 -7.12 -7.44 -12.52
N LYS A 99 -6.00 -7.58 -11.81
CA LYS A 99 -5.84 -8.55 -10.73
C LYS A 99 -6.19 -7.88 -9.40
N LYS A 100 -6.70 -8.66 -8.46
CA LYS A 100 -7.18 -8.16 -7.17
C LYS A 100 -6.11 -7.44 -6.34
N ASP A 101 -4.85 -7.81 -6.48
CA ASP A 101 -3.73 -7.33 -5.68
C ASP A 101 -3.00 -6.11 -6.28
N MET A 102 -3.44 -5.61 -7.43
CA MET A 102 -2.93 -4.37 -8.02
C MET A 102 -3.35 -3.14 -7.19
N LEU A 103 -2.52 -2.10 -7.21
CA LEU A 103 -2.66 -0.90 -6.39
C LEU A 103 -3.09 0.33 -7.19
N VAL A 104 -2.80 0.37 -8.49
CA VAL A 104 -3.08 1.51 -9.38
C VAL A 104 -3.81 1.04 -10.63
N ILE A 105 -4.86 1.76 -11.04
CA ILE A 105 -5.73 1.34 -12.15
C ILE A 105 -4.99 1.17 -13.49
N LEU A 106 -3.89 1.91 -13.71
CA LEU A 106 -3.09 1.81 -14.92
C LEU A 106 -2.09 0.63 -14.93
N GLN A 107 -1.95 -0.10 -13.82
CA GLN A 107 -1.30 -1.43 -13.80
C GLN A 107 -2.14 -2.50 -14.50
N CYS A 108 -3.46 -2.31 -14.52
CA CYS A 108 -4.36 -3.22 -15.19
C CYS A 108 -4.11 -3.21 -16.71
N GLU A 109 -4.36 -4.33 -17.37
CA GLU A 109 -4.43 -4.34 -18.83
C GLU A 109 -5.54 -3.38 -19.26
N HIS A 110 -5.26 -2.49 -20.20
CA HIS A 110 -6.22 -1.50 -20.67
C HIS A 110 -5.93 -1.10 -22.12
N GLY A 111 -6.99 -0.70 -22.82
CA GLY A 111 -6.93 -0.04 -24.12
C GLY A 111 -7.22 1.46 -24.02
N THR A 112 -6.88 2.20 -25.08
CA THR A 112 -7.10 3.65 -25.17
C THR A 112 -8.04 4.04 -26.33
N SER A 113 -8.44 3.07 -27.14
CA SER A 113 -9.39 3.27 -28.25
C SER A 113 -10.83 3.23 -27.73
N VAL A 114 -11.37 4.41 -27.39
CA VAL A 114 -12.65 4.61 -26.70
C VAL A 114 -13.81 5.03 -27.62
N SER A 115 -13.69 4.79 -28.93
CA SER A 115 -14.62 5.33 -29.94
C SER A 115 -16.05 4.78 -29.89
N SER A 116 -16.29 3.67 -29.18
CA SER A 116 -17.58 2.97 -29.12
C SER A 116 -18.36 3.15 -27.81
N CYS A 117 -17.92 4.05 -26.92
CA CYS A 117 -18.44 4.15 -25.56
C CYS A 117 -19.60 5.14 -25.44
N GLY A 118 -20.73 4.68 -24.93
CA GLY A 118 -21.91 5.48 -24.60
C GLY A 118 -21.97 5.93 -23.13
N PRO A 119 -22.97 6.74 -22.74
CA PRO A 119 -23.15 7.23 -21.37
C PRO A 119 -23.41 6.13 -20.31
N SER A 120 -23.82 4.94 -20.75
CA SER A 120 -24.07 3.73 -19.94
C SER A 120 -22.82 2.93 -19.60
N ASP A 121 -21.69 3.25 -20.22
CA ASP A 121 -20.52 2.37 -20.22
C ASP A 121 -19.49 2.79 -19.16
N ASN A 122 -19.89 3.70 -18.26
CA ASN A 122 -19.06 4.21 -17.19
C ASN A 122 -19.05 3.25 -15.99
N VAL A 123 -17.92 3.23 -15.28
CA VAL A 123 -17.74 2.41 -14.08
C VAL A 123 -17.99 3.24 -12.84
N GLU A 124 -18.96 2.82 -12.02
CA GLU A 124 -19.10 3.27 -10.65
C GLU A 124 -18.33 2.32 -9.71
N VAL A 125 -17.67 2.89 -8.71
CA VAL A 125 -17.02 2.15 -7.63
C VAL A 125 -17.65 2.54 -6.30
N ASN A 126 -17.73 1.58 -5.39
CA ASN A 126 -18.09 1.77 -3.98
C ASN A 126 -17.05 1.07 -3.10
N CYS A 127 -16.25 1.85 -2.38
CA CYS A 127 -15.19 1.35 -1.52
C CYS A 127 -15.71 0.90 -0.15
N ASN A 128 -15.01 -0.09 0.42
CA ASN A 128 -15.25 -0.53 1.78
C ASN A 128 -14.88 0.59 2.77
N THR A 129 -15.33 0.46 4.02
CA THR A 129 -14.96 1.41 5.09
C THR A 129 -13.56 1.18 5.63
N ALA A 130 -13.04 -0.05 5.54
CA ALA A 130 -11.73 -0.42 6.05
C ALA A 130 -10.60 0.08 5.13
N ARG A 131 -9.53 0.58 5.75
CA ARG A 131 -8.36 1.11 5.04
C ARG A 131 -7.25 0.08 4.95
N LEU A 132 -6.37 0.23 3.95
CA LEU A 132 -5.15 -0.60 3.84
C LEU A 132 -4.24 -0.42 5.06
N TRP A 133 -4.22 0.78 5.62
CA TRP A 133 -3.37 1.18 6.74
C TRP A 133 -4.00 0.92 8.12
N ASP A 134 -5.17 0.28 8.20
CA ASP A 134 -5.77 -0.11 9.49
C ASP A 134 -5.05 -1.32 10.11
N ASN A 135 -4.29 -2.08 9.30
CA ASN A 135 -3.41 -3.15 9.75
C ASN A 135 -2.05 -3.08 9.01
N PRO A 136 -1.25 -2.05 9.28
CA PRO A 136 -0.01 -1.78 8.57
C PRO A 136 1.12 -2.71 9.01
N TYR A 137 2.11 -2.89 8.15
CA TYR A 137 3.33 -3.65 8.43
C TYR A 137 4.55 -2.71 8.50
N ASN A 138 5.60 -3.10 9.23
CA ASN A 138 6.84 -2.32 9.29
C ASN A 138 7.42 -2.11 7.89
N GLY A 139 7.73 -0.87 7.54
CA GLY A 139 8.21 -0.49 6.21
C GLY A 139 7.10 -0.20 5.20
N MET A 140 5.82 -0.23 5.60
CA MET A 140 4.72 0.25 4.75
C MET A 140 4.83 1.76 4.55
N VAL A 141 4.64 2.23 3.32
CA VAL A 141 4.79 3.64 2.94
C VAL A 141 3.45 4.22 2.50
N ARG A 142 3.20 5.49 2.82
CA ARG A 142 2.04 6.27 2.40
C ARG A 142 2.40 7.69 1.99
N LEU A 143 1.53 8.33 1.22
CA LEU A 143 1.62 9.74 0.90
C LEU A 143 0.48 10.50 1.60
N GLN A 144 0.79 11.60 2.29
CA GLN A 144 -0.20 12.40 3.03
C GLN A 144 -0.17 13.89 2.65
N GLY A 145 -1.33 14.54 2.73
CA GLY A 145 -1.46 15.98 2.45
C GLY A 145 -1.45 16.37 0.97
N GLY A 146 -1.44 15.41 0.04
CA GLY A 146 -1.64 15.66 -1.38
C GLY A 146 -3.13 15.74 -1.77
N TYR A 147 -3.40 16.32 -2.95
CA TYR A 147 -4.77 16.39 -3.49
C TYR A 147 -5.26 15.03 -4.01
N TYR A 148 -4.32 14.21 -4.52
CA TYR A 148 -4.57 12.84 -4.96
C TYR A 148 -3.73 11.86 -4.13
N SER A 149 -4.18 10.61 -4.03
CA SER A 149 -3.53 9.57 -3.21
C SER A 149 -2.09 9.23 -3.62
N GLY A 150 -1.71 9.55 -4.87
CA GLY A 150 -0.34 9.45 -5.37
C GLY A 150 0.53 10.68 -5.09
N GLN A 151 0.14 11.58 -4.19
CA GLN A 151 0.86 12.82 -3.89
C GLN A 151 0.96 13.07 -2.39
N GLY A 152 2.06 13.67 -1.96
CA GLY A 152 2.18 14.22 -0.61
C GLY A 152 3.49 13.87 0.10
N VAL A 153 3.51 14.15 1.39
CA VAL A 153 4.61 13.82 2.29
C VAL A 153 4.74 12.31 2.38
N VAL A 154 5.95 11.81 2.19
CA VAL A 154 6.28 10.40 2.38
C VAL A 154 6.26 10.10 3.86
N GLU A 155 5.33 9.24 4.28
CA GLU A 155 5.27 8.69 5.62
C GLU A 155 5.54 7.19 5.58
N ILE A 156 6.15 6.67 6.63
CA ILE A 156 6.46 5.26 6.79
C ILE A 156 5.98 4.75 8.14
N TYR A 157 5.45 3.53 8.15
CA TYR A 157 5.05 2.85 9.37
C TYR A 157 6.21 2.05 9.94
N CYS A 158 6.61 2.36 11.16
CA CYS A 158 7.54 1.58 11.94
C CYS A 158 7.04 1.51 13.38
N LYS A 159 7.19 0.35 14.02
CA LYS A 159 6.98 0.17 15.47
C LYS A 159 5.72 0.87 16.01
N GLU A 160 4.58 0.63 15.34
CA GLU A 160 3.26 1.12 15.77
C GLU A 160 2.95 2.59 15.52
N SER A 161 3.80 3.34 14.80
CA SER A 161 3.46 4.71 14.38
C SER A 161 3.82 5.01 12.92
N TRP A 162 3.05 5.92 12.34
CA TRP A 162 3.33 6.55 11.04
C TRP A 162 4.07 7.85 11.28
N GLU A 163 5.24 8.01 10.67
CA GLU A 163 6.00 9.26 10.73
C GLU A 163 6.47 9.66 9.34
N ALA A 164 6.70 10.95 9.14
CA ALA A 164 7.29 11.46 7.91
C ALA A 164 8.73 10.94 7.72
N VAL A 165 9.19 10.84 6.47
CA VAL A 165 10.61 10.58 6.14
C VAL A 165 11.35 11.90 6.03
N CYS A 166 12.46 12.00 6.76
CA CYS A 166 13.30 13.19 6.83
C CYS A 166 14.45 13.13 5.81
N ASN A 167 14.87 14.29 5.30
CA ASN A 167 15.96 14.40 4.34
C ASN A 167 16.93 15.55 4.65
N ASP A 168 17.42 15.62 5.89
CA ASP A 168 18.31 16.69 6.34
C ASP A 168 19.65 16.71 5.56
N ASP A 169 20.22 15.54 5.21
CA ASP A 169 21.47 15.43 4.45
C ASP A 169 21.27 15.32 2.93
N GLN A 170 20.05 15.51 2.43
CA GLN A 170 19.72 15.52 1.00
C GLN A 170 20.13 14.22 0.25
N LEU A 171 20.08 13.07 0.95
CA LEU A 171 20.33 11.74 0.36
C LEU A 171 19.11 11.14 -0.32
N PHE A 172 17.89 11.52 0.09
CA PHE A 172 16.66 11.13 -0.59
C PHE A 172 16.60 11.84 -1.95
N LYS A 173 16.75 11.07 -3.02
CA LYS A 173 16.81 11.53 -4.42
C LYS A 173 15.82 10.76 -5.30
N SER A 174 15.94 10.93 -6.63
CA SER A 174 15.14 10.26 -7.66
C SER A 174 15.00 8.76 -7.42
N GLU A 175 16.08 8.07 -7.06
CA GLU A 175 16.09 6.63 -6.84
C GLU A 175 15.17 6.24 -5.68
N ALA A 176 15.18 6.99 -4.58
CA ALA A 176 14.33 6.72 -3.43
C ALA A 176 12.84 7.03 -3.72
N ALA A 177 12.54 8.10 -4.46
CA ALA A 177 11.18 8.37 -4.90
C ALA A 177 10.66 7.32 -5.88
N ASP A 178 11.53 6.82 -6.77
CA ASP A 178 11.20 5.70 -7.65
C ASP A 178 10.80 4.47 -6.86
N VAL A 179 11.54 4.16 -5.78
CA VAL A 179 11.21 3.04 -4.88
C VAL A 179 9.89 3.29 -4.14
N VAL A 180 9.64 4.51 -3.64
CA VAL A 180 8.36 4.88 -2.99
C VAL A 180 7.19 4.69 -3.97
N CYS A 181 7.29 5.25 -5.17
CA CYS A 181 6.24 5.16 -6.17
C CYS A 181 6.06 3.71 -6.64
N THR A 182 7.14 2.97 -6.80
CA THR A 182 7.11 1.53 -7.09
C THR A 182 6.39 0.76 -5.99
N GLN A 183 6.72 0.99 -4.72
CA GLN A 183 6.05 0.36 -3.58
C GLN A 183 4.53 0.63 -3.57
N LEU A 184 4.12 1.80 -4.04
CA LEU A 184 2.71 2.22 -4.16
C LEU A 184 2.03 1.78 -5.46
N GLY A 185 2.71 1.01 -6.32
CA GLY A 185 2.16 0.46 -7.57
C GLY A 185 2.34 1.34 -8.81
N TYR A 186 2.94 2.51 -8.67
CA TYR A 186 3.32 3.37 -9.78
C TYR A 186 4.66 2.93 -10.39
N ASN A 187 5.03 3.47 -11.54
CA ASN A 187 6.31 3.16 -12.20
C ASN A 187 7.10 4.41 -12.61
N GLY A 188 6.66 5.60 -12.21
CA GLY A 188 7.34 6.87 -12.37
C GLY A 188 7.11 7.79 -11.18
N HIS A 189 7.94 8.82 -11.07
CA HIS A 189 7.91 9.78 -9.98
C HIS A 189 8.25 11.20 -10.46
N GLN A 190 7.79 12.16 -9.68
CA GLN A 190 8.24 13.55 -9.64
C GLN A 190 8.50 13.88 -8.17
N ILE A 191 9.60 14.58 -7.89
CA ILE A 191 9.98 14.93 -6.51
C ILE A 191 9.88 16.44 -6.33
N TYR A 192 9.37 16.84 -5.16
CA TYR A 192 9.46 18.20 -4.66
C TYR A 192 10.00 18.17 -3.22
N ILE A 193 11.11 18.86 -2.96
CA ILE A 193 11.75 18.92 -1.63
C ILE A 193 11.50 20.32 -1.09
N ASP A 194 10.45 20.52 -0.30
CA ASP A 194 10.25 21.80 0.42
C ASP A 194 9.18 21.77 1.52
N SER A 195 8.75 20.58 1.98
CA SER A 195 7.74 20.50 3.04
C SER A 195 8.38 20.83 4.39
N ILE A 196 8.10 22.02 4.92
CA ILE A 196 8.40 22.37 6.32
C ILE A 196 7.53 21.45 7.20
N LEU A 197 8.15 20.43 7.78
CA LEU A 197 7.49 19.60 8.78
C LEU A 197 7.31 20.43 10.06
N HIS A 198 6.10 20.42 10.61
CA HIS A 198 5.76 21.14 11.85
C HIS A 198 5.99 20.27 13.10
N ASP A 199 6.39 19.01 12.92
CA ASP A 199 6.58 18.03 14.00
C ASP A 199 7.96 17.37 13.90
N ASP A 200 8.60 17.16 15.05
CA ASP A 200 10.05 17.00 15.19
C ASP A 200 10.53 15.54 15.07
N THR A 201 9.64 14.55 15.02
CA THR A 201 10.01 13.13 15.03
C THR A 201 9.86 12.46 13.67
N THR A 202 10.87 11.67 13.31
CA THR A 202 10.88 10.85 12.09
C THR A 202 11.39 9.45 12.41
N TRP A 203 10.89 8.45 11.69
CA TRP A 203 11.48 7.11 11.71
C TRP A 203 12.73 7.01 10.84
N LEU A 204 12.71 7.59 9.65
CA LEU A 204 13.82 7.46 8.71
C LEU A 204 14.43 8.81 8.42
N HIS A 205 15.75 8.83 8.29
CA HIS A 205 16.48 9.99 7.81
C HIS A 205 17.47 9.53 6.74
N ASN A 206 17.64 10.36 5.72
CA ASN A 206 18.71 10.21 4.72
C ASN A 206 18.69 8.85 3.98
N VAL A 207 17.50 8.37 3.63
CA VAL A 207 17.35 7.12 2.86
C VAL A 207 18.04 7.25 1.51
N ASP A 208 18.92 6.30 1.18
CA ASP A 208 19.65 6.23 -0.09
C ASP A 208 19.39 4.89 -0.79
N CYS A 209 18.78 4.97 -1.98
CA CYS A 209 18.45 3.81 -2.82
C CYS A 209 19.38 3.66 -4.04
N LYS A 210 20.51 4.36 -4.12
CA LYS A 210 21.38 4.33 -5.31
C LYS A 210 21.96 2.96 -5.65
N SER A 211 22.38 2.18 -4.65
CA SER A 211 22.87 0.82 -4.86
C SER A 211 21.74 -0.17 -5.13
N GLU A 212 20.51 0.18 -4.75
CA GLU A 212 19.32 -0.67 -4.77
C GLU A 212 18.36 -0.28 -5.88
N SER A 213 18.90 0.03 -7.07
CA SER A 213 18.13 0.55 -8.21
C SER A 213 17.00 -0.40 -8.71
N SER A 214 16.99 -1.66 -8.27
CA SER A 214 15.93 -2.63 -8.55
C SER A 214 15.01 -2.92 -7.36
N SER A 215 15.23 -2.26 -6.21
CA SER A 215 14.38 -2.45 -5.04
C SER A 215 12.95 -1.98 -5.33
N LYS A 216 11.98 -2.73 -4.80
CA LYS A 216 10.57 -2.36 -4.82
C LYS A 216 10.09 -1.76 -3.51
N CYS A 217 10.95 -1.74 -2.49
CA CYS A 217 10.55 -1.43 -1.13
C CYS A 217 11.54 -0.49 -0.46
N LEU A 218 11.03 0.58 0.15
CA LEU A 218 11.87 1.62 0.74
C LEU A 218 12.76 1.07 1.86
N PHE A 219 12.29 0.06 2.59
CA PHE A 219 13.03 -0.52 3.70
C PHE A 219 14.29 -1.29 3.28
N ASP A 220 14.38 -1.74 2.02
CA ASP A 220 15.56 -2.41 1.46
C ASP A 220 16.71 -1.43 1.15
N CYS A 221 16.41 -0.13 1.08
CA CYS A 221 17.41 0.89 0.81
C CYS A 221 18.33 1.16 2.01
N GLY A 222 19.50 1.74 1.75
CA GLY A 222 20.38 2.23 2.82
C GLY A 222 19.66 3.26 3.68
N GLY A 223 19.62 3.04 5.00
CA GLY A 223 18.86 3.88 5.93
C GLY A 223 17.33 3.73 5.86
N GLY A 224 16.81 2.76 5.11
CA GLY A 224 15.37 2.49 4.98
C GLY A 224 14.76 1.59 6.06
N SER A 225 15.59 0.85 6.79
CA SER A 225 15.12 -0.08 7.83
C SER A 225 14.66 0.64 9.09
N CYS A 226 13.58 0.16 9.72
CA CYS A 226 13.04 0.76 10.95
C CYS A 226 14.10 0.80 12.07
N PRO A 227 14.45 1.98 12.59
CA PRO A 227 15.50 2.12 13.60
C PRO A 227 15.00 1.73 15.00
N ASP A 228 15.91 1.78 15.97
CA ASP A 228 15.54 1.53 17.36
C ASP A 228 14.80 2.67 18.05
N SER A 229 15.10 3.90 17.65
CA SER A 229 14.54 5.14 18.20
C SER A 229 14.23 6.14 17.09
N PHE A 230 13.31 7.06 17.36
CA PHE A 230 13.04 8.20 16.49
C PHE A 230 14.26 9.11 16.35
N PHE A 231 14.36 9.79 15.21
CA PHE A 231 15.31 10.87 14.99
C PHE A 231 14.60 12.21 15.06
N ARG A 232 15.36 13.27 15.33
CA ARG A 232 14.86 14.64 15.22
C ARG A 232 15.09 15.16 13.82
N CYS A 233 14.03 15.56 13.13
CA CYS A 233 14.11 16.19 11.82
C CYS A 233 14.07 17.70 11.99
N THR A 234 15.06 18.42 11.47
CA THR A 234 15.18 19.86 11.73
C THR A 234 14.69 20.75 10.58
N ARG A 235 14.35 20.18 9.42
CA ARG A 235 14.00 20.99 8.25
C ARG A 235 12.98 20.42 7.26
N TYR A 236 13.25 19.29 6.60
CA TYR A 236 12.50 18.94 5.39
C TYR A 236 11.95 17.52 5.40
N GLY A 237 10.62 17.43 5.36
CA GLY A 237 9.90 16.24 4.94
C GLY A 237 9.93 16.13 3.42
N VAL A 238 10.03 14.91 2.92
CA VAL A 238 10.07 14.65 1.48
C VAL A 238 8.66 14.61 0.91
N ASN A 239 8.39 15.39 -0.14
CA ASN A 239 7.14 15.28 -0.91
C ASN A 239 7.40 14.55 -2.23
N VAL A 240 6.54 13.58 -2.53
CA VAL A 240 6.61 12.78 -3.77
C VAL A 240 5.27 12.87 -4.47
N THR A 241 5.34 13.01 -5.79
CA THR A 241 4.21 12.84 -6.71
C THR A 241 4.50 11.65 -7.60
N CYS A 242 3.68 10.61 -7.51
CA CYS A 242 3.81 9.43 -8.34
C CYS A 242 3.00 9.57 -9.63
N GLU A 243 3.54 8.99 -10.70
CA GLU A 243 2.87 8.91 -11.99
C GLU A 243 3.05 7.54 -12.63
N TYR A 244 2.17 7.23 -13.57
CA TYR A 244 2.21 5.98 -14.30
C TYR A 244 2.57 6.24 -15.76
N ASN A 245 3.72 5.70 -16.18
CA ASN A 245 4.21 5.77 -17.54
C ASN A 245 3.86 4.48 -18.30
N THR A 246 2.94 4.58 -19.25
CA THR A 246 2.49 3.45 -20.08
C THR A 246 3.46 3.07 -21.21
N GLN A 247 4.56 3.81 -21.37
CA GLN A 247 5.58 3.56 -22.40
C GLN A 247 6.75 2.69 -21.90
N ILE A 248 6.80 2.40 -20.60
CA ILE A 248 7.83 1.56 -19.99
C ILE A 248 7.21 0.29 -19.42
N SER A 249 8.03 -0.74 -19.22
CA SER A 249 7.59 -1.96 -18.55
C SER A 249 7.05 -1.63 -17.17
N ASP A 250 5.93 -2.25 -16.80
CA ASP A 250 5.40 -2.16 -15.44
C ASP A 250 6.42 -2.76 -14.45
N LYS A 251 6.92 -1.92 -13.55
CA LYS A 251 7.78 -2.29 -12.43
C LYS A 251 7.07 -2.14 -11.08
N GLY A 252 5.83 -1.64 -11.07
CA GLY A 252 5.04 -1.35 -9.88
C GLY A 252 4.90 -2.54 -8.94
N GLY A 253 4.72 -2.22 -7.66
CA GLY A 253 4.38 -3.14 -6.59
C GLY A 253 2.91 -3.51 -6.59
N TYR A 254 2.60 -4.48 -5.76
CA TYR A 254 1.28 -5.04 -5.46
C TYR A 254 1.10 -5.00 -3.94
N ILE A 255 -0.12 -5.23 -3.44
CA ILE A 255 -0.46 -5.14 -2.00
C ILE A 255 0.55 -5.84 -1.08
N ASN A 256 1.06 -7.01 -1.48
CA ASN A 256 1.93 -7.82 -0.62
C ASN A 256 3.43 -7.74 -1.00
N THR A 257 3.82 -6.87 -1.94
CA THR A 257 5.21 -6.81 -2.43
C THR A 257 6.22 -6.59 -1.31
N CYS A 258 5.91 -5.75 -0.33
CA CYS A 258 6.83 -5.40 0.76
C CYS A 258 6.42 -5.97 2.13
N LYS A 259 5.37 -6.78 2.20
CA LYS A 259 4.78 -7.22 3.48
C LYS A 259 5.62 -8.24 4.24
N ASN A 260 6.42 -9.05 3.54
CA ASN A 260 7.26 -10.09 4.14
C ASN A 260 8.73 -9.67 4.27
N SER A 261 8.99 -8.43 3.92
CA SER A 261 10.30 -7.96 3.58
C SER A 261 10.84 -7.26 4.84
N GLY A 262 11.66 -8.00 5.59
CA GLY A 262 12.04 -7.66 6.98
C GLY A 262 12.15 -8.88 7.91
N LEU A 263 11.60 -10.03 7.52
CA LEU A 263 12.00 -11.32 8.09
C LEU A 263 13.23 -11.82 7.33
N SER A 264 14.42 -11.74 7.93
CA SER A 264 15.59 -12.37 7.31
C SER A 264 15.27 -13.85 7.09
N GLY A 265 15.76 -14.46 6.00
CA GLY A 265 15.56 -15.91 5.77
C GLY A 265 16.02 -16.76 6.97
N GLY A 266 16.99 -16.25 7.75
CA GLY A 266 17.42 -16.82 9.02
C GLY A 266 16.40 -16.67 10.16
N ALA A 267 15.65 -15.58 10.23
CA ALA A 267 14.56 -15.39 11.20
C ALA A 267 13.38 -16.35 10.91
N ILE A 268 13.04 -16.55 9.63
CA ILE A 268 12.00 -17.51 9.23
C ILE A 268 12.45 -18.94 9.54
N ALA A 269 13.68 -19.31 9.16
CA ALA A 269 14.26 -20.61 9.50
C ALA A 269 14.34 -20.81 11.02
N GLY A 270 14.72 -19.79 11.78
CA GLY A 270 14.79 -19.82 13.24
C GLY A 270 13.43 -20.02 13.91
N ILE A 271 12.38 -19.34 13.43
CA ILE A 271 11.01 -19.51 13.94
C ILE A 271 10.49 -20.92 13.63
N VAL A 272 10.70 -21.42 12.40
CA VAL A 272 10.27 -22.78 12.01
C VAL A 272 11.02 -23.85 12.80
N LEU A 273 12.34 -23.70 12.97
CA LEU A 273 13.15 -24.60 13.78
C LEU A 273 12.75 -24.54 15.27
N GLY A 274 12.49 -23.35 15.81
CA GLY A 274 12.06 -23.16 17.20
C GLY A 274 10.72 -23.82 17.49
N VAL A 275 9.73 -23.64 16.60
CA VAL A 275 8.39 -24.24 16.72
C VAL A 275 8.44 -25.77 16.58
N THR A 276 9.25 -26.29 15.66
CA THR A 276 9.40 -27.75 15.48
C THR A 276 10.10 -28.39 16.67
N VAL A 277 11.17 -27.79 17.21
CA VAL A 277 11.88 -28.30 18.40
C VAL A 277 10.98 -28.29 19.63
N THR A 278 10.23 -27.21 19.87
CA THR A 278 9.30 -27.13 21.01
C THR A 278 8.16 -28.13 20.90
N PHE A 279 7.59 -28.33 19.70
CA PHE A 279 6.56 -29.33 19.47
C PHE A 279 7.07 -30.77 19.70
N VAL A 280 8.27 -31.10 19.21
CA VAL A 280 8.90 -32.40 19.44
C VAL A 280 9.18 -32.64 20.92
N ALA A 281 9.67 -31.62 21.63
CA ALA A 281 9.93 -31.72 23.07
C ALA A 281 8.63 -31.95 23.88
N LEU A 282 7.55 -31.26 23.54
CA LEU A 282 6.23 -31.46 24.16
C LEU A 282 5.69 -32.87 23.89
N CYS A 283 5.77 -33.35 22.65
CA CYS A 283 5.37 -34.71 22.28
C CYS A 283 6.17 -35.77 23.06
N ALA A 284 7.50 -35.60 23.17
CA ALA A 284 8.34 -36.51 23.94
C ALA A 284 7.98 -36.50 25.44
N CYS A 285 7.72 -35.33 26.01
CA CYS A 285 7.30 -35.20 27.40
C CYS A 285 5.96 -35.90 27.68
N CYS A 286 4.96 -35.70 26.80
CA CYS A 286 3.68 -36.40 26.86
C CYS A 286 3.85 -37.92 26.77
N CYS A 287 4.68 -38.42 25.85
CA CYS A 287 4.98 -39.84 25.74
C CYS A 287 5.64 -40.41 27.01
N CYS A 288 6.57 -39.69 27.63
CA CYS A 288 7.19 -40.10 28.88
C CYS A 288 6.19 -40.16 30.05
N MET A 289 5.28 -39.19 30.13
CA MET A 289 4.22 -39.17 31.14
C MET A 289 3.26 -40.35 30.97
N LEU A 290 2.81 -40.61 29.74
CA LEU A 290 1.95 -41.76 29.42
C LEU A 290 2.65 -43.09 29.72
N TRP A 291 3.95 -43.20 29.45
CA TRP A 291 4.73 -44.39 29.77
C TRP A 291 4.85 -44.62 31.28
N LYS A 292 5.09 -43.56 32.08
CA LYS A 292 5.11 -43.63 33.55
C LYS A 292 3.76 -44.06 34.11
N ILE A 293 2.65 -43.49 33.62
CA ILE A 293 1.29 -43.86 34.03
C ILE A 293 1.01 -45.34 33.72
N LYS A 294 1.39 -45.81 32.51
CA LYS A 294 1.21 -47.21 32.11
C LYS A 294 2.03 -48.17 32.96
N ARG A 295 3.24 -47.77 33.38
CA ARG A 295 4.11 -48.56 34.25
C ARG A 295 3.55 -48.67 35.66
N SER A 296 3.13 -47.56 36.27
CA SER A 296 2.49 -47.56 37.60
C SER A 296 1.26 -48.47 37.63
N LYS A 297 0.35 -48.36 36.64
CA LYS A 297 -0.81 -49.26 36.53
C LYS A 297 -0.45 -50.74 36.43
N LYS A 298 0.72 -51.07 35.83
CA LYS A 298 1.19 -52.45 35.69
C LYS A 298 1.79 -52.98 37.00
N GLU A 299 2.46 -52.13 37.76
CA GLU A 299 2.98 -52.44 39.09
C GLU A 299 1.82 -52.65 40.09
N ASP A 300 0.81 -51.76 40.08
CA ASP A 300 -0.40 -51.89 40.91
C ASP A 300 -1.17 -53.18 40.62
N GLN A 301 -1.31 -53.56 39.35
CA GLN A 301 -1.97 -54.82 38.95
C GLN A 301 -1.18 -56.05 39.39
N LYS A 302 0.15 -55.99 39.38
CA LYS A 302 1.01 -57.10 39.80
C LYS A 302 0.89 -57.33 41.30
N GLU A 303 0.90 -56.26 42.10
CA GLU A 303 0.73 -56.34 43.55
C GLU A 303 -0.66 -56.88 43.94
N LEU A 304 -1.71 -56.49 43.21
CA LEU A 304 -3.06 -57.00 43.44
C LEU A 304 -3.20 -58.51 43.15
N LEU A 305 -2.49 -59.01 42.13
CA LEU A 305 -2.47 -60.44 41.79
C LEU A 305 -1.64 -61.26 42.79
N GLU A 306 -0.50 -60.74 43.25
CA GLU A 306 0.33 -61.38 44.27
C GLU A 306 -0.40 -61.46 45.62
N ASN A 307 -1.16 -60.43 45.99
CA ASN A 307 -1.96 -60.42 47.22
C ASN A 307 -3.16 -61.38 47.14
N LYS A 308 -3.81 -61.53 45.97
CA LYS A 308 -4.84 -62.57 45.78
C LYS A 308 -4.27 -63.98 45.89
N ALA A 309 -3.11 -64.25 45.26
CA ALA A 309 -2.47 -65.56 45.30
C ALA A 309 -2.00 -65.99 46.70
N LYS A 310 -1.77 -65.05 47.62
CA LYS A 310 -1.45 -65.34 49.03
C LYS A 310 -2.67 -65.66 49.89
N ASN A 311 -3.84 -65.15 49.52
CA ASN A 311 -5.09 -65.36 50.28
C ASN A 311 -5.83 -66.65 49.88
N ASP A 312 -5.48 -67.27 48.75
CA ASP A 312 -6.06 -68.52 48.25
C ASP A 312 -5.27 -69.79 48.67
N LYS A 313 -4.33 -69.67 49.63
CA LYS A 313 -3.59 -70.78 50.26
C LYS A 313 -3.94 -70.90 51.74
#